data_AF-A0A7L3BU53-F1
#
_entry.id   AF-A0A7L3BU53-F1
#
_cell.length_a   1.000
_cell.length_b   1.000
_cell.length_c   1.000
_cell.angle_alpha   90.00
_cell.angle_beta   90.00
_cell.angle_gamma   90.00
#
_symmetry.space_group_name_H-M   'P 1'
#
loop_
_entity.id
_entity.type
_entity.pdbx_description
1 polymer ?
#
loop_
_entity_poly.entity_id
_entity_poly.type
_entity_poly.pdbx_seq_one_letter_code
_entity_poly.pdbx_strand_id
1 'polypeptide(L)' 'RAWDDFHACVSKMLSSCPKEAAAIWELMRQESRKIQFQGNLQELCSARERLA' A
#
# COMPACT_ATOMS: atom_id res chain seq x y z
N ARG A 1 -14.50 -9.87 9.46
CA ARG A 1 -15.32 -8.90 10.22
C ARG A 1 -14.45 -7.89 10.95
N ALA A 2 -13.74 -8.24 12.04
CA ALA A 2 -12.91 -7.27 12.77
C ALA A 2 -11.85 -6.56 11.89
N TRP A 3 -11.24 -7.30 10.95
CA TRP A 3 -10.33 -6.72 9.97
C TRP A 3 -11.00 -5.77 8.99
N ASP A 4 -12.20 -6.11 8.52
CA ASP A 4 -12.99 -5.28 7.60
C ASP A 4 -13.45 -3.98 8.27
N ASP A 5 -13.87 -4.07 9.55
CA ASP A 5 -14.27 -2.93 10.37
C ASP A 5 -13.08 -2.00 10.65
N PHE A 6 -11.91 -2.57 10.96
CA PHE A 6 -10.66 -1.83 11.10
C PHE A 6 -10.29 -1.11 9.79
N HIS A 7 -10.33 -1.82 8.67
CA HIS A 7 -10.02 -1.25 7.35
C HIS A 7 -10.97 -0.11 6.98
N ALA A 8 -12.27 -0.26 7.24
CA ALA A 8 -13.26 0.78 7.01
C ALA A 8 -13.01 2.04 7.88
N CYS A 9 -12.68 1.84 9.16
CA CYS A 9 -12.36 2.93 10.08
C CYS A 9 -11.12 3.73 9.62
N VAL A 10 -10.03 3.02 9.31
CA VAL A 10 -8.78 3.64 8.85
C VAL A 10 -8.99 4.35 7.52
N SER A 11 -9.72 3.74 6.57
CA SER A 11 -9.99 4.36 5.26
C SER A 11 -10.75 5.69 5.40
N LYS A 12 -11.74 5.75 6.28
CA LYS A 12 -12.50 6.98 6.56
C LYS A 12 -11.65 8.06 7.22
N MET A 13 -10.73 7.67 8.12
CA MET A 13 -9.79 8.62 8.70
C MET A 13 -8.83 9.17 7.64
N LEU A 14 -8.22 8.30 6.85
CA LEU A 14 -7.25 8.68 5.81
C LEU A 14 -7.86 9.55 4.71
N SER A 15 -9.16 9.38 4.39
CA SER A 15 -9.84 10.26 3.42
C SER A 15 -9.91 11.73 3.88
N SER A 16 -9.75 11.98 5.18
CA SER A 16 -9.76 13.34 5.75
C SER A 16 -8.37 13.98 5.77
N CYS A 17 -7.29 13.23 5.52
CA CYS A 17 -5.90 13.68 5.55
C CYS A 17 -5.08 13.15 4.35
N PRO A 18 -5.46 13.52 3.11
CA PRO A 18 -4.91 12.88 1.90
C PRO A 18 -3.41 13.12 1.71
N LYS A 19 -2.85 14.24 2.19
CA LYS A 19 -1.41 14.55 2.05
C LYS A 19 -0.57 13.69 2.98
N GLU A 20 -0.99 13.61 4.24
CA GLU A 20 -0.33 12.83 5.29
C GLU A 20 -0.45 11.33 4.97
N ALA A 21 -1.64 10.90 4.53
CA ALA A 21 -1.88 9.54 4.07
C ALA A 21 -0.97 9.16 2.89
N ALA A 22 -0.82 10.05 1.91
CA ALA A 22 0.07 9.82 0.76
C ALA A 22 1.54 9.71 1.18
N ALA A 23 1.99 10.55 2.12
CA ALA A 23 3.36 10.50 2.63
C ALA A 23 3.66 9.19 3.36
N ILE A 24 2.75 8.74 4.23
CA ILE A 24 2.88 7.46 4.95
C ILE A 24 2.84 6.29 3.96
N TRP A 25 1.95 6.35 2.97
CA TRP A 25 1.86 5.31 1.94
C TRP A 25 3.15 5.18 1.12
N GLU A 26 3.74 6.31 0.73
CA GLU A 26 5.01 6.30 0.00
C GLU A 26 6.16 5.76 0.86
N LEU A 27 6.21 6.12 2.14
CA LEU A 27 7.17 5.54 3.08
C LEU A 27 7.01 4.01 3.18
N MET A 28 5.77 3.52 3.34
CA MET A 28 5.47 2.09 3.39
C MET A 28 5.90 1.37 2.11
N ARG A 29 5.67 1.97 0.94
CA ARG A 29 6.11 1.44 -0.36
C ARG A 29 7.64 1.36 -0.47
N GLN A 30 8.36 2.33 0.08
CA GLN A 30 9.83 2.30 0.09
C GLN A 30 10.36 1.22 1.04
N GLU A 31 9.78 1.10 2.24
CA GLU A 31 10.16 0.05 3.20
C GLU A 31 9.81 -1.35 2.68
N SER A 32 8.68 -1.52 1.99
CA SER A 32 8.28 -2.83 1.45
C SER A 32 9.28 -3.37 0.43
N ARG A 33 10.02 -2.50 -0.29
CA ARG A 33 11.07 -2.91 -1.23
C ARG A 33 12.29 -3.51 -0.55
N LYS A 34 12.54 -3.18 0.72
CA LYS A 34 13.66 -3.74 1.49
C LYS A 34 13.40 -5.20 1.88
N ILE A 35 12.13 -5.59 1.99
CA ILE A 35 11.74 -6.95 2.33
C ILE A 35 11.49 -7.72 1.03
N GLN A 36 12.46 -8.54 0.62
CA GLN A 36 12.37 -9.36 -0.59
C GLN A 36 11.53 -10.61 -0.32
N PHE A 37 10.21 -10.48 -0.44
CA PHE A 37 9.33 -11.64 -0.58
C PHE A 37 9.22 -12.01 -2.06
N GLN A 38 9.63 -13.23 -2.43
CA GLN A 38 9.45 -13.70 -3.81
C GLN A 38 7.97 -13.67 -4.20
N GLY A 39 7.65 -13.05 -5.33
CA GLY A 39 6.28 -12.98 -5.84
C GLY A 39 5.41 -11.96 -5.10
N ASN A 40 6.01 -10.96 -4.47
CA ASN A 40 5.24 -9.88 -3.86
C ASN A 40 4.49 -9.04 -4.90
N LEU A 41 3.47 -8.32 -4.45
CA LEU A 41 2.60 -7.54 -5.33
C LEU A 41 3.36 -6.45 -6.08
N GLN A 42 4.43 -5.88 -5.50
CA GLN A 42 5.25 -4.88 -6.17
C GLN A 42 5.99 -5.50 -7.37
N GLU A 43 6.59 -6.68 -7.21
CA GLU A 43 7.26 -7.42 -8.29
C GLU A 43 6.27 -7.77 -9.39
N LEU A 44 5.11 -8.34 -9.04
CA LEU A 44 4.09 -8.75 -9.99
C LEU A 44 3.52 -7.56 -10.78
N CYS A 45 3.20 -6.46 -10.10
CA CYS A 45 2.69 -5.25 -10.74
C CYS A 45 3.75 -4.57 -11.62
N SER A 46 5.00 -4.48 -11.15
CA SER A 46 6.10 -3.88 -11.93
C SER A 46 6.42 -4.71 -13.18
N ALA A 47 6.33 -6.04 -13.09
CA ALA A 47 6.49 -6.92 -14.25
C ALA A 47 5.37 -6.69 -15.27
N ARG A 48 4.12 -6.54 -14.81
CA ARG A 48 2.97 -6.26 -15.68
C ARG A 48 3.09 -4.91 -16.38
N GLU A 49 3.54 -3.86 -15.69
CA GLU A 49 3.74 -2.53 -16.28
C GLU A 49 4.82 -2.53 -17.38
N ARG A 50 5.87 -3.34 -17.24
CA ARG A 50 6.92 -3.46 -18.28
C ARG A 50 6.48 -4.22 -19.53
N LEU A 51 5.40 -4.99 -19.42
CA LEU A 51 4.82 -5.78 -20.51
C LEU A 51 3.67 -5.04 -21.23
N ALA A 52 3.24 -3.89 -20.70
CA ALA A 52 2.20 -3.04 -21.27
C ALA A 52 2.82 -1.87 -22.05
#